data_AF-A0A937WAA9-F1
#
_entry.id   AF-A0A937WAA9-F1
#
_cell.length_a   1.000
_cell.length_b   1.000
_cell.length_c   1.000
_cell.angle_alpha   90.00
_cell.angle_beta   90.00
_cell.angle_gamma   90.00
#
_symmetry.space_group_name_H-M   'P 1'
#
loop_
_entity.id
_entity.type
_entity.pdbx_description
1 polymer ?
#
loop_
_entity_poly.entity_id
_entity_poly.type
_entity_poly.pdbx_seq_one_letter_code
_entity_poly.pdbx_strand_id
1 'polypeptide(L)'
;MTTIWTLGIAQKRTQFSYSGDVGTGVTLSFIGKPYISPEFFKAILGHFAGRTIPGGFNMTDPTPGSLGEWVDKNSQKLNGTKLTPRHASFIAAILVHEEMITSSLKGNAVYLHFDSLPVVDESLSFLQTARLLNLEGPADWSTNLEEYLYGGAKYEE
;
A
#
# COMPACT_ATOMS: atom_id res chain seq x y z
N MET A 1 -15.45 6.03 10.31
CA MET A 1 -16.09 5.94 8.97
C MET A 1 -15.71 7.20 8.23
N THR A 2 -15.08 7.07 7.08
CA THR A 2 -14.43 8.16 6.37
C THR A 2 -15.15 8.40 5.06
N THR A 3 -15.45 9.66 4.72
CA THR A 3 -16.21 10.02 3.52
C THR A 3 -15.37 10.87 2.59
N ILE A 4 -15.20 10.40 1.35
CA ILE A 4 -14.35 11.01 0.34
C ILE A 4 -15.03 11.00 -1.03
N TRP A 5 -14.38 11.57 -2.03
CA TRP A 5 -14.85 11.62 -3.41
C TRP A 5 -13.96 10.75 -4.30
N THR A 6 -14.54 10.08 -5.30
CA THR A 6 -13.74 9.41 -6.33
C THR A 6 -12.88 10.40 -7.12
N LEU A 7 -11.81 9.91 -7.74
CA LEU A 7 -10.92 10.72 -8.58
C LEU A 7 -11.61 11.11 -9.91
N GLY A 8 -11.25 12.26 -10.48
CA GLY A 8 -11.80 12.72 -11.76
C GLY A 8 -12.10 14.22 -11.79
N ILE A 9 -12.81 14.67 -12.80
CA ILE A 9 -13.33 16.05 -12.87
C ILE A 9 -14.50 16.22 -11.88
N ALA A 10 -14.61 17.39 -11.23
CA ALA A 10 -15.57 17.62 -10.13
C ALA A 10 -17.01 17.20 -10.46
N GLN A 11 -17.46 17.44 -11.70
CA GLN A 11 -18.81 17.11 -12.17
C GLN A 11 -19.09 15.60 -12.30
N LYS A 12 -18.05 14.75 -12.32
CA LYS A 12 -18.16 13.30 -12.50
C LYS A 12 -17.70 12.50 -11.28
N ARG A 13 -17.28 13.18 -10.20
CA ARG A 13 -16.90 12.50 -8.96
C ARG A 13 -18.15 11.99 -8.25
N THR A 14 -18.00 10.86 -7.58
CA THR A 14 -19.03 10.26 -6.74
C THR A 14 -18.54 10.27 -5.30
N GLN A 15 -19.36 10.80 -4.40
CA GLN A 15 -19.07 10.73 -2.97
C GLN A 15 -19.34 9.31 -2.46
N PHE A 16 -18.48 8.81 -1.59
CA PHE A 16 -18.66 7.52 -0.95
C PHE A 16 -18.01 7.50 0.43
N SER A 17 -18.40 6.51 1.23
CA SER A 17 -17.85 6.29 2.57
C SER A 17 -17.24 4.91 2.69
N TYR A 18 -16.23 4.78 3.55
CA TYR A 18 -15.58 3.51 3.87
C TYR A 18 -15.19 3.43 5.35
N SER A 19 -14.86 2.23 5.81
CA SER A 19 -14.33 1.96 7.15
C SER A 19 -13.11 1.05 7.07
N GLY A 20 -12.20 1.17 8.05
CA GLY A 20 -10.88 0.55 8.00
C GLY A 20 -9.86 1.47 7.33
N ASP A 21 -8.72 0.90 6.97
CA ASP A 21 -7.57 1.58 6.37
C ASP A 21 -6.83 0.60 5.42
N VAL A 22 -5.89 1.11 4.62
CA VAL A 22 -5.13 0.29 3.65
C VAL A 22 -4.33 -0.84 4.34
N GLY A 23 -3.91 -0.65 5.58
CA GLY A 23 -3.11 -1.61 6.35
C GLY A 23 -3.91 -2.76 6.98
N THR A 24 -5.16 -2.50 7.37
CA THR A 24 -6.08 -3.50 7.99
C THR A 24 -7.16 -4.00 7.04
N GLY A 25 -7.33 -3.35 5.90
CA GLY A 25 -8.36 -3.60 4.91
C GLY A 25 -9.54 -2.65 5.03
N VAL A 26 -10.24 -2.47 3.91
CA VAL A 26 -11.28 -1.46 3.76
C VAL A 26 -12.61 -2.10 3.43
N THR A 27 -13.67 -1.67 4.10
CA THR A 27 -15.06 -2.00 3.73
C THR A 27 -15.74 -0.78 3.13
N LEU A 28 -16.23 -0.90 1.90
CA LEU A 28 -16.97 0.17 1.25
C LEU A 28 -18.43 0.22 1.75
N SER A 29 -18.96 1.40 1.99
CA SER A 29 -20.29 1.60 2.59
C SER A 29 -21.38 1.87 1.55
N PHE A 30 -21.50 0.99 0.56
CA PHE A 30 -22.60 1.00 -0.42
C PHE A 30 -23.16 -0.42 -0.63
N ILE A 31 -24.12 -0.57 -1.56
CA ILE A 31 -24.79 -1.85 -1.84
C ILE A 31 -23.78 -2.98 -2.10
N GLY A 32 -23.90 -4.08 -1.36
CA GLY A 32 -22.98 -5.22 -1.41
C GLY A 32 -21.81 -5.15 -0.44
N LYS A 33 -21.51 -3.96 0.13
CA LYS A 33 -20.45 -3.71 1.11
C LYS A 33 -19.16 -4.50 0.86
N PRO A 34 -18.56 -4.38 -0.34
CA PRO A 34 -17.40 -5.17 -0.68
C PRO A 34 -16.25 -4.85 0.29
N TYR A 35 -15.65 -5.92 0.83
CA TYR A 35 -14.41 -5.86 1.59
C TYR A 35 -13.22 -5.93 0.63
N ILE A 36 -12.21 -5.11 0.89
CA ILE A 36 -10.95 -5.04 0.19
C ILE A 36 -9.86 -5.36 1.20
N SER A 37 -9.17 -6.49 1.02
CA SER A 37 -8.17 -6.96 1.95
C SER A 37 -6.89 -6.12 1.89
N PRO A 38 -6.14 -6.02 3.00
CA PRO A 38 -4.86 -5.32 3.01
C PRO A 38 -3.83 -5.97 2.07
N GLU A 39 -3.89 -7.29 1.88
CA GLU A 39 -3.04 -8.02 0.93
C GLU A 39 -3.33 -7.58 -0.51
N PHE A 40 -4.58 -7.27 -0.82
CA PHE A 40 -4.95 -6.78 -2.14
C PHE A 40 -4.35 -5.40 -2.41
N PHE A 41 -4.40 -4.50 -1.42
CA PHE A 41 -3.73 -3.20 -1.54
C PHE A 41 -2.21 -3.34 -1.67
N LYS A 42 -1.58 -4.20 -0.86
CA LYS A 42 -0.14 -4.50 -0.98
C LYS A 42 0.20 -5.02 -2.37
N ALA A 43 -0.62 -5.90 -2.93
CA ALA A 43 -0.42 -6.43 -4.28
C ALA A 43 -0.54 -5.34 -5.35
N ILE A 44 -1.49 -4.41 -5.22
CA ILE A 44 -1.62 -3.26 -6.14
C ILE A 44 -0.36 -2.40 -6.08
N LEU A 45 0.04 -1.98 -4.87
CA LEU A 45 1.19 -1.12 -4.64
C LEU A 45 2.48 -1.76 -5.15
N GLY A 46 2.69 -3.05 -4.86
CA GLY A 46 3.86 -3.80 -5.33
C GLY A 46 3.88 -4.02 -6.85
N HIS A 47 2.72 -4.30 -7.47
CA HIS A 47 2.64 -4.52 -8.91
C HIS A 47 2.93 -3.26 -9.73
N PHE A 48 2.49 -2.10 -9.23
CA PHE A 48 2.62 -0.83 -9.93
C PHE A 48 3.73 0.09 -9.40
N ALA A 49 4.50 -0.35 -8.40
CA ALA A 49 5.58 0.43 -7.80
C ALA A 49 6.48 1.09 -8.86
N GLY A 50 6.69 2.41 -8.71
CA GLY A 50 7.51 3.21 -9.62
C GLY A 50 6.89 3.46 -11.00
N ARG A 51 5.59 3.23 -11.19
CA ARG A 51 4.91 3.41 -12.49
C ARG A 51 3.84 4.49 -12.42
N THR A 52 3.66 5.17 -13.54
CA THR A 52 2.46 5.98 -13.79
C THR A 52 1.53 5.22 -14.72
N ILE A 53 0.29 4.99 -14.28
CA ILE A 53 -0.70 4.19 -15.03
C ILE A 53 -2.03 4.93 -15.18
N PRO A 54 -2.82 4.64 -16.21
CA PRO A 54 -4.20 5.12 -16.27
C PRO A 54 -5.08 4.44 -15.21
N GLY A 55 -6.10 5.14 -14.73
CA GLY A 55 -7.08 4.57 -13.79
C GLY A 55 -7.96 3.49 -14.43
N GLY A 56 -8.42 3.72 -15.67
CA GLY A 56 -9.18 2.73 -16.46
C GLY A 56 -10.51 2.27 -15.85
N PHE A 57 -11.26 3.18 -15.23
CA PHE A 57 -12.47 2.87 -14.45
C PHE A 57 -13.73 2.57 -15.29
N ASN A 58 -13.61 2.44 -16.60
CA ASN A 58 -14.73 2.07 -17.46
C ASN A 58 -15.04 0.57 -17.29
N MET A 59 -16.29 0.22 -17.03
CA MET A 59 -16.69 -1.18 -16.81
C MET A 59 -16.68 -2.01 -18.08
N THR A 60 -16.95 -1.41 -19.25
CA THR A 60 -17.09 -2.15 -20.51
C THR A 60 -15.79 -2.26 -21.28
N ASP A 61 -14.90 -1.28 -21.11
CA ASP A 61 -13.63 -1.21 -21.84
C ASP A 61 -12.58 -0.52 -20.96
N PRO A 62 -12.04 -1.22 -19.94
CA PRO A 62 -10.96 -0.68 -19.13
C PRO A 62 -9.69 -0.57 -19.98
N THR A 63 -9.02 0.58 -19.89
CA THR A 63 -7.79 0.84 -20.65
C THR A 63 -6.73 -0.24 -20.34
N PRO A 64 -6.09 -0.85 -21.35
CA PRO A 64 -5.02 -1.82 -21.10
C PRO A 64 -3.89 -1.23 -20.27
N GLY A 65 -3.38 -2.01 -19.31
CA GLY A 65 -2.36 -1.59 -18.34
C GLY A 65 -2.89 -0.68 -17.22
N SER A 66 -4.21 -0.52 -17.10
CA SER A 66 -4.82 0.30 -16.04
C SER A 66 -5.03 -0.44 -14.73
N LEU A 67 -5.27 0.32 -13.66
CA LEU A 67 -5.71 -0.24 -12.39
C LEU A 67 -7.05 -0.97 -12.55
N GLY A 68 -8.00 -0.41 -13.30
CA GLY A 68 -9.32 -1.02 -13.53
C GLY A 68 -9.26 -2.38 -14.18
N GLU A 69 -8.43 -2.53 -15.22
CA GLU A 69 -8.19 -3.83 -15.86
C GLU A 69 -7.55 -4.83 -14.88
N TRP A 70 -6.55 -4.38 -14.13
CA TRP A 70 -5.84 -5.24 -13.20
C TRP A 70 -6.76 -5.73 -12.07
N VAL A 71 -7.62 -4.86 -11.53
CA VAL A 71 -8.58 -5.22 -10.48
C VAL A 71 -9.58 -6.27 -10.99
N ASP A 72 -10.12 -6.12 -12.21
CA ASP A 72 -11.05 -7.11 -12.77
C ASP A 72 -10.41 -8.51 -12.92
N LYS A 73 -9.13 -8.54 -13.34
CA LYS A 73 -8.40 -9.80 -13.55
C LYS A 73 -7.93 -10.48 -12.25
N ASN A 74 -7.56 -9.71 -11.23
CA ASN A 74 -6.85 -10.24 -10.06
C ASN A 74 -7.67 -10.30 -8.76
N SER A 75 -8.75 -9.53 -8.67
CA SER A 75 -9.54 -9.41 -7.42
C SER A 75 -10.11 -10.73 -6.91
N GLN A 76 -10.67 -11.58 -7.77
CA GLN A 76 -11.24 -12.86 -7.33
C GLN A 76 -10.19 -13.76 -6.64
N LYS A 77 -8.94 -13.74 -7.12
CA LYS A 77 -7.86 -14.57 -6.59
C LYS A 77 -7.22 -13.96 -5.35
N LEU A 78 -6.98 -12.65 -5.36
CA LEU A 78 -6.20 -11.98 -4.31
C LEU A 78 -7.05 -11.40 -3.18
N ASN A 79 -8.29 -11.01 -3.47
CA ASN A 79 -9.24 -10.42 -2.53
C ASN A 79 -10.34 -11.41 -2.10
N GLY A 80 -10.41 -12.60 -2.73
CA GLY A 80 -11.46 -13.61 -2.51
C GLY A 80 -12.83 -13.25 -3.09
N THR A 81 -13.06 -11.99 -3.45
CA THR A 81 -14.29 -11.48 -4.07
C THR A 81 -13.98 -10.78 -5.38
N LYS A 82 -14.73 -11.10 -6.44
CA LYS A 82 -14.61 -10.41 -7.72
C LYS A 82 -15.03 -8.95 -7.60
N LEU A 83 -14.10 -8.07 -7.88
CA LEU A 83 -14.28 -6.64 -8.02
C LEU A 83 -14.27 -6.27 -9.51
N THR A 84 -14.87 -5.13 -9.83
CA THR A 84 -15.00 -4.64 -11.21
C THR A 84 -14.14 -3.39 -11.42
N PRO A 85 -13.91 -2.93 -12.67
CA PRO A 85 -13.18 -1.68 -12.92
C PRO A 85 -13.78 -0.45 -12.22
N ARG A 86 -15.08 -0.46 -11.92
CA ARG A 86 -15.73 0.60 -11.13
C ARG A 86 -15.24 0.60 -9.68
N HIS A 87 -15.00 -0.57 -9.09
CA HIS A 87 -14.44 -0.69 -7.75
C HIS A 87 -13.03 -0.09 -7.67
N ALA A 88 -12.24 -0.20 -8.74
CA ALA A 88 -10.92 0.39 -8.84
C ALA A 88 -10.94 1.93 -8.68
N SER A 89 -12.03 2.61 -9.04
CA SER A 89 -12.17 4.05 -8.83
C SER A 89 -12.20 4.42 -7.34
N PHE A 90 -12.89 3.63 -6.52
CA PHE A 90 -12.94 3.82 -5.07
C PHE A 90 -11.61 3.46 -4.42
N ILE A 91 -11.00 2.35 -4.84
CA ILE A 91 -9.67 1.91 -4.39
C ILE A 91 -8.63 2.99 -4.65
N ALA A 92 -8.61 3.55 -5.87
CA ALA A 92 -7.67 4.62 -6.22
C ALA A 92 -7.86 5.87 -5.36
N ALA A 93 -9.11 6.26 -5.10
CA ALA A 93 -9.41 7.40 -4.25
C ALA A 93 -8.98 7.18 -2.79
N ILE A 94 -9.15 5.95 -2.27
CA ILE A 94 -8.66 5.58 -0.93
C ILE A 94 -7.14 5.65 -0.88
N LEU A 95 -6.44 5.06 -1.86
CA LEU A 95 -4.97 5.08 -1.92
C LEU A 95 -4.41 6.51 -1.97
N VAL A 96 -5.06 7.42 -2.70
CA VAL A 96 -4.68 8.84 -2.73
C VAL A 96 -5.00 9.53 -1.41
N HIS A 97 -6.16 9.25 -0.82
CA HIS A 97 -6.57 9.84 0.45
C HIS A 97 -5.66 9.43 1.62
N GLU A 98 -5.21 8.17 1.63
CA GLU A 98 -4.26 7.67 2.62
C GLU A 98 -2.79 7.92 2.22
N GLU A 99 -2.56 8.83 1.27
CA GLU A 99 -1.22 9.30 0.87
C GLU A 99 -0.27 8.20 0.36
N MET A 100 -0.80 7.05 -0.06
CA MET A 100 0.00 5.92 -0.56
C MET A 100 0.45 6.14 -2.00
N ILE A 101 -0.33 6.90 -2.77
CA ILE A 101 -0.05 7.26 -4.17
C ILE A 101 -0.52 8.69 -4.43
N THR A 102 -0.09 9.27 -5.55
CA THR A 102 -0.64 10.54 -6.03
C THR A 102 -1.43 10.34 -7.34
N SER A 103 -2.20 11.35 -7.74
CA SER A 103 -2.97 11.31 -8.98
C SER A 103 -2.94 12.62 -9.74
N SER A 104 -3.09 12.53 -11.06
CA SER A 104 -3.23 13.68 -11.95
C SER A 104 -4.35 13.46 -12.97
N LEU A 105 -4.77 14.55 -13.61
CA LEU A 105 -5.75 14.53 -14.69
C LEU A 105 -5.08 14.89 -16.01
N LYS A 106 -5.26 14.05 -17.02
CA LYS A 106 -4.90 14.35 -18.40
C LYS A 106 -6.18 14.38 -19.23
N GLY A 107 -6.73 15.58 -19.40
CA GLY A 107 -8.09 15.76 -19.93
C GLY A 107 -9.13 15.19 -18.97
N ASN A 108 -9.93 14.23 -19.45
CA ASN A 108 -10.95 13.54 -18.63
C ASN A 108 -10.42 12.26 -17.96
N ALA A 109 -9.19 11.84 -18.26
CA ALA A 109 -8.62 10.60 -17.75
C ALA A 109 -7.83 10.84 -16.46
N VAL A 110 -8.04 9.96 -15.47
CA VAL A 110 -7.26 9.91 -14.24
C VAL A 110 -6.00 9.09 -14.48
N TYR A 111 -4.86 9.64 -14.07
CA TYR A 111 -3.58 8.94 -14.02
C TYR A 111 -3.16 8.80 -12.55
N LEU A 112 -2.64 7.63 -12.22
CA LEU A 112 -2.19 7.27 -10.89
C LEU A 112 -0.67 7.16 -10.92
N HIS A 113 -0.02 7.79 -9.95
CA HIS A 113 1.42 7.81 -9.79
C HIS A 113 1.76 6.98 -8.57
N PHE A 114 2.28 5.79 -8.82
CA PHE A 114 2.81 4.93 -7.78
C PHE A 114 4.28 5.30 -7.64
N ASP A 115 4.59 6.02 -6.58
CA ASP A 115 5.98 6.22 -6.21
C ASP A 115 6.62 4.86 -5.97
N SER A 116 7.94 4.76 -6.17
CA SER A 116 8.65 3.57 -5.73
C SER A 116 8.38 3.46 -4.23
N LEU A 117 7.75 2.36 -3.80
CA LEU A 117 7.66 2.07 -2.38
C LEU A 117 9.06 2.27 -1.78
N PRO A 118 9.21 3.00 -0.67
CA PRO A 118 10.44 2.85 0.09
C PRO A 118 10.56 1.35 0.31
N VAL A 119 11.73 0.77 0.02
CA VAL A 119 11.97 -0.64 0.29
C VAL A 119 11.66 -0.82 1.78
N VAL A 120 10.45 -1.30 2.08
CA VAL A 120 10.09 -1.74 3.42
C VAL A 120 10.82 -3.07 3.51
N ASP A 121 12.09 -2.96 3.84
CA ASP A 121 12.82 -4.06 4.42
C ASP A 121 12.01 -4.43 5.67
N GLU A 122 11.27 -5.55 5.61
CA GLU A 122 10.56 -6.10 6.76
C GLU A 122 11.52 -6.45 7.90
N SER A 123 12.83 -6.31 7.70
CA SER A 123 13.76 -6.07 8.78
C SER A 123 14.10 -4.57 8.85
N LEU A 124 13.53 -3.86 9.83
CA LEU A 124 14.35 -2.82 10.46
C LEU A 124 15.62 -3.55 10.90
N SER A 125 16.73 -3.30 10.20
CA SER A 125 18.00 -3.91 10.55
C SER A 125 18.28 -3.58 12.02
N PHE A 126 18.91 -4.51 12.74
CA PHE A 126 19.26 -4.31 14.15
C PHE A 126 19.87 -2.93 14.42
N LEU A 127 20.69 -2.42 13.50
CA LEU A 127 21.33 -1.10 13.57
C LEU A 127 20.35 0.08 13.44
N GLN A 128 19.30 -0.05 12.62
CA GLN A 128 18.25 0.97 12.51
C GLN A 128 17.41 1.02 13.78
N THR A 129 17.04 -0.15 14.33
CA THR A 129 16.34 -0.25 15.62
C THR A 129 17.19 0.32 16.77
N ALA A 130 18.48 -0.02 16.82
CA ALA A 130 19.40 0.49 17.84
C ALA A 130 19.57 2.02 17.77
N ARG A 131 19.67 2.58 16.56
CA ARG A 131 19.70 4.04 16.35
C ARG A 131 18.39 4.72 16.75
N LEU A 132 17.24 4.13 16.40
CA LEU A 132 15.91 4.64 16.76
C LEU A 132 15.68 4.70 18.27
N LEU A 133 16.15 3.68 18.98
CA LEU A 133 16.07 3.59 20.44
C LEU A 133 17.17 4.38 21.15
N ASN A 134 18.02 5.09 20.40
CA ASN A 134 19.18 5.81 20.91
C ASN A 134 20.04 4.96 21.85
N LEU A 135 20.16 3.66 21.53
CA LEU A 135 20.96 2.72 22.31
C LEU A 135 22.42 2.99 22.01
N GLU A 136 23.06 3.74 22.90
CA GLU A 136 24.51 3.87 22.92
C GLU A 136 25.11 2.58 23.46
N GLY A 137 25.88 1.89 22.62
CA GLY A 137 26.72 0.79 23.07
C GLY A 137 27.83 1.31 23.99
N PRO A 138 28.33 0.49 24.95
CA PRO A 138 29.51 0.82 25.75
C PRO A 138 30.68 1.22 24.84
N ALA A 139 31.46 2.25 25.20
CA ALA A 139 32.53 2.78 24.33
C ALA A 139 33.62 1.76 23.98
N ASP A 140 33.72 0.68 24.75
CA ASP A 140 34.67 -0.42 24.66
C ASP A 140 34.12 -1.67 23.96
N TRP A 141 32.91 -1.61 23.38
CA TRP A 141 32.22 -2.76 22.77
C TRP A 141 33.05 -3.50 21.69
N SER A 142 33.85 -2.78 20.90
CA SER A 142 34.70 -3.37 19.87
C SER A 142 35.91 -4.11 20.45
N THR A 143 36.35 -3.71 21.64
CA THR A 143 37.48 -4.32 22.35
C THR A 143 37.04 -5.54 23.14
N ASN A 144 35.81 -5.53 23.68
CA ASN A 144 35.25 -6.58 24.54
C ASN A 144 34.13 -7.37 23.85
N LEU A 145 34.16 -7.45 22.52
CA LEU A 145 33.09 -8.05 21.71
C LEU A 145 32.78 -9.50 22.14
N GLU A 146 33.81 -10.31 22.40
CA GLU A 146 33.63 -11.71 22.84
C GLU A 146 32.96 -11.80 24.21
N GLU A 147 33.28 -10.90 25.13
CA GLU A 147 32.66 -10.86 26.46
C GLU A 147 31.16 -10.52 26.36
N TYR A 148 30.81 -9.52 25.54
CA TYR A 148 29.42 -9.13 25.35
C TYR A 148 28.58 -10.18 24.60
N LEU A 149 29.17 -10.88 23.63
CA LEU A 149 28.46 -11.90 22.86
C LEU A 149 28.34 -13.23 23.60
N TYR A 150 29.34 -13.61 24.39
CA TYR A 150 29.46 -14.95 24.98
C TYR A 150 29.52 -14.96 26.51
N GLY A 151 29.30 -13.81 27.17
CA GLY A 151 29.15 -13.72 28.62
C GLY A 151 30.41 -14.07 29.42
N GLY A 152 31.60 -13.93 28.81
CA GLY A 152 32.87 -14.18 29.47
C GLY A 152 33.11 -15.63 29.91
N ALA A 153 32.37 -16.59 29.35
CA ALA A 153 32.62 -18.01 29.61
C ALA A 153 33.97 -18.41 28.97
N LYS A 154 35.02 -18.39 29.78
CA LYS A 154 36.26 -19.09 29.46
C LYS A 154 35.89 -20.56 29.24
N TYR A 155 36.12 -21.06 28.04
CA TYR A 155 36.13 -22.50 27.79
C TYR A 155 37.23 -23.08 28.68
N GLU A 156 36.86 -23.65 29.83
CA GLU A 156 37.73 -24.56 30.56
C GLU A 156 37.77 -25.87 29.74
N GLU A 157 38.98 -26.23 29.28
CA GLU A 157 39.29 -27.46 28.54
C GLU A 157 38.99 -28.74 29.33
#